data_AF-A0A7J7TLS5-F1
#
_entry.id   AF-A0A7J7TLS5-F1
#
_cell.length_a   1.000
_cell.length_b   1.000
_cell.length_c   1.000
_cell.angle_alpha   90.00
_cell.angle_beta   90.00
_cell.angle_gamma   90.00
#
_symmetry.space_group_name_H-M   'P 1'
#
loop_
_entity.id
_entity.type
_entity.pdbx_description
1 polymer ?
#
loop_
_entity_poly.entity_id
_entity_poly.type
_entity_poly.pdbx_seq_one_letter_code
_entity_poly.pdbx_strand_id
1 'polypeptide(L)'
;MAASLRLRGAASGLRYWSRRQQPAAASLTAVCSRSMASKTPVGFIGLGNMGNPMAKNLMKHGYPLVIYDVFPDACKEFQDAGEQVVSSPADVAEKADRIITMLPTSNNAIEAYSGANEFNQKSPVCF
;
A
#
# COMPACT_ATOMS: atom_id res chain seq x y z
N MET A 1 -58.93 53.34 -22.85
CA MET A 1 -59.59 52.12 -23.37
C MET A 1 -58.48 51.17 -23.79
N ALA A 2 -58.51 49.94 -23.26
CA ALA A 2 -57.36 49.04 -23.12
C ALA A 2 -56.79 48.50 -24.45
N ALA A 3 -55.46 48.32 -24.50
CA ALA A 3 -54.82 47.32 -25.35
C ALA A 3 -53.40 46.99 -24.87
N SER A 4 -53.22 45.74 -24.45
CA SER A 4 -52.06 44.87 -24.68
C SER A 4 -50.65 45.46 -24.53
N LEU A 5 -49.89 44.97 -23.56
CA LEU A 5 -48.78 44.06 -23.86
C LEU A 5 -48.28 43.34 -22.61
N ARG A 6 -47.79 42.12 -22.86
CA ARG A 6 -47.12 41.13 -22.02
C ARG A 6 -46.32 41.72 -20.85
N LEU A 7 -46.08 40.92 -19.80
CA LEU A 7 -44.74 40.49 -19.39
C LEU A 7 -44.76 39.56 -18.15
N ARG A 8 -44.18 38.36 -18.35
CA ARG A 8 -43.21 37.63 -17.51
C ARG A 8 -43.50 37.37 -16.01
N GLY A 9 -43.46 36.08 -15.67
CA GLY A 9 -43.02 35.54 -14.37
C GLY A 9 -42.83 34.02 -14.49
N ALA A 10 -41.79 33.55 -15.19
CA ALA A 10 -40.47 33.18 -14.63
C ALA A 10 -40.54 31.95 -13.71
N ALA A 11 -40.41 30.79 -14.37
CA ALA A 11 -40.35 29.46 -13.81
C ALA A 11 -39.05 29.21 -13.02
N SER A 12 -39.23 28.43 -11.95
CA SER A 12 -38.36 27.37 -11.42
C SER A 12 -37.06 27.09 -12.19
N GLY A 13 -35.94 27.01 -11.48
CA GLY A 13 -34.72 26.50 -12.06
C GLY A 13 -33.55 26.52 -11.11
N LEU A 14 -33.48 25.48 -10.27
CA LEU A 14 -32.26 24.95 -9.69
C LEU A 14 -31.21 24.82 -10.82
N ARG A 15 -30.26 25.75 -10.87
CA ARG A 15 -29.17 25.75 -11.87
C ARG A 15 -27.83 25.63 -11.17
N TYR A 16 -27.60 24.40 -10.75
CA TYR A 16 -26.34 23.69 -10.88
C TYR A 16 -25.67 24.11 -12.22
N TRP A 17 -24.38 24.49 -12.14
CA TRP A 17 -23.47 24.79 -13.26
C TRP A 17 -23.57 26.18 -13.92
N SER A 18 -22.76 27.11 -13.40
CA SER A 18 -22.09 28.12 -14.23
C SER A 18 -20.66 28.30 -13.71
N ARG A 19 -19.68 27.81 -14.46
CA ARG A 19 -18.93 28.58 -15.46
C ARG A 19 -17.98 29.61 -14.81
N ARG A 20 -16.84 29.13 -14.33
CA ARG A 20 -15.55 29.83 -14.48
C ARG A 20 -14.71 28.94 -15.40
N GLN A 21 -14.92 29.08 -16.71
CA GLN A 21 -14.03 29.83 -17.59
C GLN A 21 -12.64 29.17 -17.64
N GLN A 22 -12.47 28.30 -18.63
CA GLN A 22 -11.17 27.98 -19.22
C GLN A 22 -10.71 29.20 -20.04
N PRO A 23 -9.47 29.67 -19.84
CA PRO A 23 -8.69 30.24 -20.91
C PRO A 23 -7.74 29.18 -21.49
N ALA A 24 -7.54 29.30 -22.79
CA ALA A 24 -6.84 28.37 -23.65
C ALA A 24 -5.32 28.26 -23.37
N ALA A 25 -4.83 27.02 -23.51
CA ALA A 25 -3.50 26.61 -23.96
C ALA A 25 -2.27 27.46 -23.54
N ALA A 26 -1.58 27.03 -22.47
CA ALA A 26 -0.11 27.08 -22.39
C ALA A 26 0.43 26.13 -21.30
N SER A 27 1.28 25.21 -21.74
CA SER A 27 2.21 24.34 -20.99
C SER A 27 1.65 23.24 -20.05
N LEU A 28 1.67 22.02 -20.58
CA LEU A 28 1.68 20.75 -19.85
C LEU A 28 2.89 20.63 -18.91
N THR A 29 2.91 21.26 -17.73
CA THR A 29 3.93 20.90 -16.72
C THR A 29 3.55 21.34 -15.31
N ALA A 30 2.76 20.52 -14.62
CA ALA A 30 2.86 20.31 -13.18
C ALA A 30 1.94 19.16 -12.76
N VAL A 31 2.09 18.00 -13.39
CA VAL A 31 1.83 16.77 -12.61
C VAL A 31 2.89 16.85 -11.52
N CYS A 32 2.48 17.02 -10.27
CA CYS A 32 3.36 16.70 -9.15
C CYS A 32 3.83 15.28 -9.40
N SER A 33 5.02 15.13 -9.98
CA SER A 33 5.73 13.87 -10.02
C SER A 33 5.94 13.54 -8.57
N ARG A 34 5.02 12.74 -8.01
CA ARG A 34 5.30 12.02 -6.79
C ARG A 34 6.51 11.18 -7.19
N SER A 35 7.68 11.66 -6.78
CA SER A 35 8.98 11.03 -7.04
C SER A 35 8.78 9.53 -7.00
N MET A 36 9.04 8.83 -8.11
CA MET A 36 8.96 7.39 -8.14
C MET A 36 10.11 6.86 -7.27
N ALA A 37 9.91 6.86 -5.97
CA ALA A 37 10.65 6.03 -5.05
C ALA A 37 10.36 4.60 -5.50
N SER A 38 11.38 3.90 -6.00
CA SER A 38 11.33 2.45 -6.15
C SER A 38 10.84 1.87 -4.84
N LYS A 39 9.79 1.06 -4.88
CA LYS A 39 9.25 0.44 -3.68
C LYS A 39 10.34 -0.43 -3.07
N THR A 40 10.81 -0.05 -1.89
CA THR A 40 11.82 -0.79 -1.14
C THR A 40 11.30 -2.18 -0.78
N PRO A 41 12.13 -3.23 -0.85
CA PRO A 41 11.74 -4.57 -0.41
C PRO A 41 11.26 -4.57 1.04
N VAL A 42 10.11 -5.21 1.26
CA VAL A 42 9.49 -5.36 2.57
C VAL A 42 9.57 -6.82 3.00
N GLY A 43 10.19 -7.04 4.15
CA GLY A 43 10.25 -8.29 4.85
C GLY A 43 8.95 -8.56 5.60
N PHE A 44 8.43 -9.78 5.51
CA PHE A 44 7.24 -10.18 6.24
C PHE A 44 7.52 -11.49 6.99
N ILE A 45 7.42 -11.45 8.32
CA ILE A 45 7.63 -12.60 9.20
C ILE A 45 6.29 -12.93 9.87
N GLY A 46 5.73 -14.10 9.54
CA GLY A 46 4.46 -14.58 10.11
C GLY A 46 3.24 -14.27 9.24
N LEU A 47 2.90 -15.21 8.37
CA LEU A 47 1.74 -15.25 7.47
C LEU A 47 0.51 -15.93 8.10
N GLY A 48 0.25 -15.66 9.38
CA GLY A 48 -0.97 -16.13 10.04
C GLY A 48 -2.25 -15.46 9.50
N ASN A 49 -3.38 -15.71 10.15
CA ASN A 49 -4.69 -15.18 9.75
C ASN A 49 -4.72 -13.65 9.54
N MET A 50 -3.93 -12.89 10.31
CA MET A 50 -3.81 -11.44 10.16
C MET A 50 -2.70 -11.02 9.18
N GLY A 51 -1.58 -11.75 9.15
CA GLY A 51 -0.43 -11.40 8.32
C GLY A 51 -0.66 -11.64 6.83
N ASN A 52 -1.32 -12.76 6.49
CA ASN A 52 -1.59 -13.15 5.11
C ASN A 52 -2.37 -12.09 4.30
N PRO A 53 -3.53 -11.55 4.75
CA PRO A 53 -4.23 -10.50 4.01
C PRO A 53 -3.43 -9.20 3.89
N MET A 54 -2.55 -8.90 4.85
CA MET A 54 -1.67 -7.74 4.81
C MET A 54 -0.57 -7.89 3.75
N ALA A 55 0.14 -9.03 3.76
CA ALA A 55 1.14 -9.37 2.77
C ALA A 55 0.54 -9.39 1.35
N LYS A 56 -0.66 -9.95 1.18
CA LYS A 56 -1.39 -9.91 -0.10
C LYS A 56 -1.67 -8.50 -0.58
N ASN A 57 -2.03 -7.58 0.31
CA ASN A 57 -2.27 -6.19 -0.08
C ASN A 57 -0.97 -5.52 -0.53
N LEU A 58 0.15 -5.78 0.13
CA LEU A 58 1.45 -5.26 -0.29
C LEU A 58 1.85 -5.80 -1.67
N MET A 59 1.67 -7.10 -1.91
CA MET A 59 1.88 -7.75 -3.20
C MET A 59 0.99 -7.14 -4.29
N LYS A 60 -0.31 -6.97 -4.03
CA LYS A 60 -1.26 -6.33 -4.98
C LYS A 60 -0.86 -4.89 -5.33
N HIS A 61 -0.25 -4.18 -4.39
CA HIS A 61 0.29 -2.85 -4.62
C HIS A 61 1.70 -2.87 -5.19
N GLY A 62 2.28 -4.03 -5.51
CA GLY A 62 3.57 -4.18 -6.19
C GLY A 62 4.77 -3.81 -5.33
N TYR A 63 4.69 -4.00 -4.01
CA TYR A 63 5.88 -3.96 -3.15
C TYR A 63 6.62 -5.30 -3.27
N PRO A 64 7.94 -5.31 -3.50
CA PRO A 64 8.70 -6.56 -3.46
C PRO A 64 8.65 -7.13 -2.05
N LEU A 65 8.27 -8.41 -1.90
CA LEU A 65 8.18 -9.06 -0.59
C LEU A 65 9.26 -10.11 -0.40
N VAL A 66 9.84 -10.10 0.79
CA VAL A 66 10.70 -11.18 1.30
C VAL A 66 10.00 -11.82 2.49
N ILE A 67 9.62 -13.09 2.35
CA ILE A 67 8.64 -13.72 3.23
C ILE A 67 9.28 -14.88 3.99
N TYR A 68 8.97 -14.96 5.27
CA TYR A 68 9.29 -16.08 6.13
C TYR A 68 8.10 -16.44 7.03
N ASP A 69 7.82 -17.73 7.14
CA ASP A 69 6.92 -18.31 8.13
C ASP A 69 7.51 -19.65 8.60
N VAL A 70 7.21 -20.03 9.84
CA VAL A 70 7.59 -21.35 10.39
C VAL A 70 6.79 -22.48 9.76
N PHE A 71 5.59 -22.18 9.22
CA PHE A 71 4.72 -23.11 8.51
C PHE A 71 4.87 -22.90 6.99
N PRO A 72 5.52 -23.83 6.27
CA PRO A 72 5.78 -23.66 4.83
C PRO A 72 4.50 -23.59 3.99
N ASP A 73 3.41 -24.22 4.45
CA ASP A 73 2.10 -24.17 3.78
C ASP A 73 1.57 -22.75 3.62
N ALA A 74 1.86 -21.85 4.58
CA ALA A 74 1.43 -20.46 4.52
C ALA A 74 2.18 -19.66 3.43
N CYS A 75 3.41 -20.06 3.11
CA CYS A 75 4.26 -19.40 2.11
C CYS A 75 3.93 -19.80 0.67
N LYS A 76 3.28 -20.95 0.46
CA LYS A 76 3.06 -21.54 -0.86
C LYS A 76 2.38 -20.58 -1.84
N GLU A 77 1.35 -19.88 -1.40
CA GLU A 77 0.61 -18.92 -2.24
C GLU A 77 1.50 -17.76 -2.71
N PHE A 78 2.44 -17.30 -1.88
CA PHE A 78 3.36 -16.23 -2.22
C PHE A 78 4.49 -16.72 -3.11
N GLN A 79 4.96 -17.95 -2.87
CA GLN A 79 5.92 -18.61 -3.75
C GLN A 79 5.35 -18.80 -5.16
N ASP A 80 4.10 -19.27 -5.27
CA ASP A 80 3.39 -19.44 -6.53
C ASP A 80 3.15 -18.09 -7.24
N ALA A 81 3.00 -17.00 -6.47
CA ALA A 81 2.90 -15.63 -6.98
C ALA A 81 4.25 -15.02 -7.40
N GLY A 82 5.37 -15.73 -7.16
CA GLY A 82 6.72 -15.28 -7.52
C GLY A 82 7.41 -14.38 -6.50
N GLU A 83 6.87 -14.26 -5.28
CA GLU A 83 7.52 -13.54 -4.19
C GLU A 83 8.69 -14.33 -3.60
N GLN A 84 9.61 -13.64 -2.96
CA GLN A 84 10.81 -14.27 -2.42
C GLN A 84 10.53 -14.91 -1.05
N VAL A 85 10.39 -16.23 -1.00
CA VAL A 85 10.31 -16.97 0.27
C VAL A 85 11.70 -17.41 0.71
N VAL A 86 12.05 -17.16 1.97
CA VAL A 86 13.34 -17.50 2.57
C VAL A 86 13.19 -18.51 3.71
N SER A 87 14.31 -19.10 4.12
CA SER A 87 14.36 -20.19 5.12
C SER A 87 14.50 -19.73 6.56
N SER A 88 14.90 -18.47 6.78
CA SER A 88 15.14 -17.96 8.13
C SER A 88 14.76 -16.47 8.25
N PRO A 89 14.47 -15.98 9.47
CA PRO A 89 14.21 -14.56 9.69
C PRO A 89 15.46 -13.69 9.46
N ALA A 90 16.66 -14.25 9.61
CA ALA A 90 17.92 -13.57 9.29
C ALA A 90 18.03 -13.27 7.79
N ASP A 91 17.65 -14.25 6.93
CA ASP A 91 17.61 -14.05 5.47
C ASP A 91 16.64 -12.93 5.06
N VAL A 92 15.55 -12.74 5.82
CA VAL A 92 14.62 -11.62 5.60
C VAL A 92 15.33 -10.31 5.90
N ALA A 93 16.06 -10.23 7.02
CA ALA A 93 16.74 -9.01 7.44
C ALA A 93 17.88 -8.59 6.50
N GLU A 94 18.55 -9.54 5.86
CA GLU A 94 19.61 -9.25 4.88
C GLU A 94 19.07 -8.65 3.56
N LYS A 95 17.84 -9.01 3.19
CA LYS A 95 17.27 -8.70 1.86
C LYS A 95 16.22 -7.61 1.88
N ALA A 96 15.63 -7.33 3.05
CA ALA A 96 14.58 -6.34 3.21
C ALA A 96 15.06 -5.10 3.97
N ASP A 97 14.59 -3.93 3.51
CA ASP A 97 14.85 -2.65 4.17
C ASP A 97 13.92 -2.41 5.36
N ARG A 98 12.70 -2.96 5.29
CA ARG A 98 11.68 -2.81 6.33
C ARG A 98 11.10 -4.17 6.62
N ILE A 99 10.96 -4.53 7.89
CA ILE A 99 10.48 -5.84 8.30
C ILE A 99 9.22 -5.67 9.13
N ILE A 100 8.16 -6.36 8.73
CA ILE A 100 6.88 -6.45 9.45
C ILE A 100 6.84 -7.84 10.09
N THR A 101 6.59 -7.90 11.39
CA THR A 101 6.43 -9.16 12.11
C THR A 101 5.01 -9.28 12.64
N MET A 102 4.33 -10.39 12.37
CA MET A 102 2.98 -10.64 12.89
C MET A 102 2.92 -12.02 13.54
N LEU A 103 3.20 -12.05 14.85
CA LEU A 103 3.36 -13.28 15.62
C LEU A 103 2.38 -13.33 16.80
N PRO A 104 1.92 -14.51 17.23
CA PRO A 104 0.82 -14.64 18.20
C PRO A 104 1.22 -14.31 19.64
N THR A 105 2.50 -14.41 19.99
CA THR A 105 3.00 -14.16 21.35
C THR A 105 4.30 -13.36 21.33
N SER A 106 4.60 -12.71 22.45
CA SER A 106 5.86 -11.98 22.64
C SER A 106 7.08 -12.89 22.56
N ASN A 107 6.99 -14.14 23.02
CA ASN A 107 8.10 -15.10 22.94
C ASN A 107 8.48 -15.40 21.50
N ASN A 108 7.50 -15.59 20.61
CA ASN A 108 7.76 -15.83 19.20
C ASN A 108 8.46 -14.61 18.56
N ALA A 109 8.04 -13.40 18.94
CA ALA A 109 8.70 -12.18 18.48
C ALA A 109 10.13 -12.07 19.00
N ILE A 110 10.36 -12.32 20.29
CA ILE A 110 11.69 -12.34 20.89
C ILE A 110 12.57 -13.38 20.19
N GLU A 111 12.05 -14.57 19.88
CA GLU A 111 12.79 -15.61 19.14
C GLU A 111 13.15 -15.16 17.73
N ALA A 112 12.22 -14.54 17.00
CA ALA A 112 12.47 -14.00 15.67
C ALA A 112 13.55 -12.89 15.66
N TYR A 113 13.62 -12.07 16.72
CA TYR A 113 14.60 -10.98 16.86
C TYR A 113 15.92 -11.37 17.53
N SER A 114 15.88 -12.29 18.48
CA SER A 114 17.01 -12.63 19.36
C SER A 114 17.74 -13.88 18.90
N GLY A 115 17.33 -14.44 17.76
CA GLY A 115 17.64 -15.81 17.36
C GLY A 115 19.06 -16.25 17.70
N ALA A 116 19.18 -17.53 18.06
CA ALA A 116 20.43 -18.28 17.88
C ALA A 116 20.97 -18.20 16.44
N ASN A 117 20.18 -17.66 15.50
CA ASN A 117 20.55 -17.19 14.17
C ASN A 117 20.36 -15.67 14.11
N GLU A 118 21.48 -14.96 13.99
CA GLU A 118 21.66 -13.51 14.15
C GLU A 118 20.71 -12.65 13.29
N PHE A 119 19.62 -12.15 13.87
CA PHE A 119 18.82 -11.09 13.25
C PHE A 119 19.62 -9.77 13.33
N ASN A 120 20.36 -9.45 12.26
CA ASN A 120 21.20 -8.25 12.20
C ASN A 120 20.30 -7.00 12.25
N GLN A 121 20.28 -6.29 13.38
CA GLN A 121 19.40 -5.12 13.65
C GLN A 121 19.67 -3.88 12.77
N LYS A 122 20.28 -4.05 11.60
CA LYS A 122 20.56 -2.95 10.66
C LYS A 122 19.29 -2.44 9.97
N SER A 123 18.26 -3.27 9.83
CA SER A 123 17.01 -2.91 9.16
C SER A 123 15.95 -2.44 10.17
N PRO A 124 15.27 -1.29 9.96
CA PRO A 124 14.20 -0.83 10.82
C PRO A 124 13.02 -1.82 10.84
N VAL A 125 12.77 -2.39 12.02
CA VAL A 125 11.59 -3.21 12.31
C VAL A 125 10.39 -2.30 12.50
N CYS A 126 9.33 -2.54 11.77
CA CYS A 126 8.05 -1.84 11.90
C CYS A 126 7.05 -2.78 12.58
N PHE A 127 6.54 -2.38 13.74
CA PHE A 127 5.51 -3.07 14.51
C PHE A 127 4.11 -2.75 13.97
#